data_AF-A0AA97LDU0-F1
#
_entry.id   AF-A0AA97LDU0-F1
#
_cell.length_a   1.000
_cell.length_b   1.000
_cell.length_c   1.000
_cell.angle_alpha   90.00
_cell.angle_beta   90.00
_cell.angle_gamma   90.00
#
_symmetry.space_group_name_H-M   'P 1'
#
loop_
_entity.id
_entity.type
_entity.pdbx_description
1 polymer ?
#
loop_
_entity_poly.entity_id
_entity_poly.type
_entity_poly.pdbx_seq_one_letter_code
_entity_poly.pdbx_strand_id
1 'polypeptide(L)'
;MSRVDVKKPSLCTSEPLSQETVSRALSAFSKIVKSCYGPTGRLKQLHNGTGGYVQTTSQSSALLNGLSVTHPLLKLLTASVQNHISRFSDGGLFTAILCCSLLERFQDLKVASCMCVKISQHLLSSCTDYLTSEACGCRIPVDFNSSKILLDLVRSVLTSKRTCMLSRKEADHVSILILKAFLLTVPQNVGTSVRLGKCLYVPMKDKSVMDSRVYAGLLIETPEFDLTRMLPAKRTASSPIKMALFSVSLSGDFCNPGEGAVVVHHGVSLEAAVLDQLLGLGQRMVKDGVGLVICQKVVHPALKQYLKANQVVVIERVGVVMMEPLKEMTGSQPIPSLQCLSRACYGNLKDLQIEYFASKRFLHLIPDDPAVCSLMLCSRNETAWDELKLVCQAAEHVLQLTVKDPWVLLGGGCTETHLSSYIRHKATCIFPLF
;
A
#
# COMPACT_ATOMS: atom_id res chain seq x y z
N MET A 1 7.34 42.38 -13.83
CA MET A 1 8.73 42.47 -13.33
C MET A 1 8.79 41.90 -11.93
N SER A 2 9.21 40.64 -11.79
CA SER A 2 9.51 40.03 -10.48
C SER A 2 10.78 40.68 -9.93
N ARG A 3 10.67 41.47 -8.87
CA ARG A 3 11.85 42.04 -8.19
C ARG A 3 12.65 40.90 -7.58
N VAL A 4 13.93 40.84 -7.92
CA VAL A 4 14.92 39.97 -7.28
C VAL A 4 15.22 40.59 -5.92
N ASP A 5 14.46 40.20 -4.90
CA ASP A 5 14.77 40.56 -3.53
C ASP A 5 16.03 39.81 -3.07
N VAL A 6 16.93 40.53 -2.39
CA VAL A 6 18.14 39.96 -1.80
C VAL A 6 17.71 38.86 -0.84
N LYS A 7 18.20 37.64 -1.08
CA LYS A 7 17.85 36.45 -0.29
C LYS A 7 18.21 36.72 1.18
N LYS A 8 17.19 36.95 2.01
CA LYS A 8 17.39 37.17 3.46
C LYS A 8 18.14 35.97 4.04
N PRO A 9 19.18 36.19 4.87
CA PRO A 9 19.90 35.10 5.50
C PRO A 9 18.92 34.26 6.33
N SER A 10 19.09 32.94 6.31
CA SER A 10 18.25 32.02 7.07
C SER A 10 18.40 32.31 8.56
N LEU A 11 17.33 32.78 9.20
CA LEU A 11 17.30 33.01 10.64
C LEU A 11 17.29 31.65 11.35
N CYS A 12 18.38 31.30 12.04
CA CYS A 12 18.42 30.12 12.89
C CYS A 12 17.94 30.52 14.28
N THR A 13 16.73 30.07 14.66
CA THR A 13 16.20 30.26 16.01
C THR A 13 16.39 28.98 16.81
N SER A 14 16.96 29.11 18.02
CA SER A 14 17.03 28.02 18.99
C SER A 14 15.96 28.22 20.05
N GLU A 15 14.85 27.49 19.93
CA GLU A 15 13.82 27.44 20.97
C GLU A 15 14.10 26.26 21.91
N PRO A 16 14.35 26.49 23.21
CA PRO A 16 14.58 25.40 24.14
C PRO A 16 13.30 24.58 24.32
N LEU A 17 13.45 23.27 24.53
CA LEU A 17 12.32 22.36 24.79
C LEU A 17 11.51 22.75 26.05
N SER A 18 12.08 23.54 26.95
CA SER A 18 11.44 24.08 28.15
C SER A 18 10.49 25.24 27.87
N GLN A 19 10.46 25.78 26.64
CA GLN A 19 9.57 26.88 26.28
C GLN A 19 8.12 26.39 26.29
N GLU A 20 7.23 27.19 26.90
CA GLU A 20 5.84 26.79 27.14
C GLU A 20 5.07 26.49 25.85
N THR A 21 5.38 27.22 24.77
CA THR A 21 4.80 27.01 23.44
C THR A 21 5.09 25.62 22.90
N VAL A 22 6.35 25.17 23.01
CA VAL A 22 6.82 23.85 22.57
C VAL A 22 6.18 22.75 23.43
N SER A 23 6.17 22.92 24.75
CA SER A 23 5.57 21.96 25.68
C SER A 23 4.05 21.81 25.46
N ARG A 24 3.34 22.92 25.24
CA ARG A 24 1.90 22.91 24.94
C ARG A 24 1.60 22.21 23.62
N ALA A 25 2.41 22.46 22.58
CA ALA A 25 2.27 21.80 21.28
C ALA A 25 2.53 20.29 21.39
N LEU A 26 3.56 19.87 22.13
CA LEU A 26 3.86 18.47 22.39
C LEU A 26 2.74 17.79 23.19
N SER A 27 2.24 18.43 24.24
CA SER A 27 1.12 17.93 25.04
C SER A 27 -0.16 17.77 24.22
N ALA A 28 -0.46 18.73 23.34
CA ALA A 28 -1.61 18.65 22.43
C ALA A 28 -1.47 17.46 21.47
N PHE A 29 -0.31 17.30 20.84
CA PHE A 29 -0.03 16.15 19.96
C PHE A 29 -0.12 14.82 20.71
N SER A 30 0.51 14.73 21.88
CA SER A 30 0.48 13.58 22.81
C SER A 30 -0.96 13.18 23.15
N LYS A 31 -1.84 14.15 23.47
CA LYS A 31 -3.27 13.90 23.73
C LYS A 31 -4.01 13.37 22.50
N ILE A 32 -3.75 13.93 21.31
CA ILE A 32 -4.39 13.48 20.05
C ILE A 32 -4.06 12.00 19.83
N VAL A 33 -2.78 11.64 19.84
CA VAL A 33 -2.34 10.27 19.55
C VAL A 33 -2.77 9.28 20.64
N LYS A 34 -2.62 9.63 21.93
CA LYS A 34 -3.05 8.77 23.05
C LYS A 34 -4.53 8.45 22.99
N SER A 35 -5.36 9.42 22.62
CA SER A 35 -6.81 9.20 22.52
C SER A 35 -7.23 8.27 21.38
N CYS A 36 -6.35 7.99 20.40
CA CYS A 36 -6.58 7.05 19.29
C CYS A 36 -6.06 5.64 19.56
N TYR A 37 -5.29 5.44 20.61
CA TYR A 37 -4.48 4.24 20.76
C TYR A 37 -5.27 3.06 21.33
N GLY A 38 -5.00 1.88 20.78
CA GLY A 38 -5.56 0.60 21.22
C GLY A 38 -7.01 0.33 20.79
N PRO A 39 -7.57 -0.83 21.17
CA PRO A 39 -8.93 -1.24 20.78
C PRO A 39 -10.03 -0.33 21.31
N THR A 40 -9.77 0.42 22.39
CA THR A 40 -10.69 1.41 22.97
C THR A 40 -10.41 2.84 22.51
N GLY A 41 -9.52 3.01 21.53
CA GLY A 41 -9.18 4.30 20.93
C GLY A 41 -10.38 4.96 20.26
N ARG A 42 -10.41 6.30 20.31
CA ARG A 42 -11.43 7.14 19.67
C ARG A 42 -11.01 7.45 18.24
N LEU A 43 -12.03 7.54 17.38
CA LEU A 43 -11.87 7.94 15.99
C LEU A 43 -11.50 9.42 15.88
N LYS A 44 -10.77 9.77 14.82
CA LYS A 44 -10.48 11.16 14.45
C LYS A 44 -11.14 11.48 13.14
N GLN A 45 -11.86 12.59 13.15
CA GLN A 45 -12.47 13.17 11.97
C GLN A 45 -11.59 14.34 11.54
N LEU A 46 -11.00 14.22 10.36
CA LEU A 46 -10.09 15.19 9.78
C LEU A 46 -10.81 15.96 8.69
N HIS A 47 -10.82 17.27 8.85
CA HIS A 47 -11.45 18.20 7.91
C HIS A 47 -10.37 18.93 7.14
N ASN A 48 -10.53 19.02 5.83
CA ASN A 48 -9.70 19.89 5.01
C ASN A 48 -10.15 21.36 5.16
N GLY A 49 -9.20 22.30 5.06
CA GLY A 49 -9.50 23.73 5.21
C GLY A 49 -10.36 24.31 4.08
N THR A 50 -10.47 23.61 2.96
CA THR A 50 -11.25 24.01 1.77
C THR A 50 -12.69 23.49 1.78
N GLY A 51 -13.07 22.67 2.77
CA GLY A 51 -14.32 21.92 2.74
C GLY A 51 -14.29 20.74 1.76
N GLY A 52 -15.23 19.80 1.93
CA GLY A 52 -15.36 18.61 1.09
C GLY A 52 -15.15 17.30 1.86
N TYR A 53 -14.28 16.43 1.34
CA TYR A 53 -14.05 15.08 1.86
C TYR A 53 -13.60 15.12 3.33
N VAL A 54 -14.37 14.46 4.19
CA VAL A 54 -14.07 14.33 5.62
C VAL A 54 -13.55 12.94 5.88
N GLN A 55 -12.28 12.85 6.30
CA GLN A 55 -11.64 11.57 6.55
C GLN A 55 -11.83 11.17 8.02
N THR A 56 -12.49 10.04 8.26
CA THR A 56 -12.59 9.46 9.62
C THR A 56 -11.64 8.29 9.72
N THR A 57 -10.72 8.31 10.69
CA THR A 57 -9.70 7.26 10.82
C THR A 57 -9.27 7.00 12.26
N SER A 58 -8.80 5.77 12.50
CA SER A 58 -8.04 5.36 13.70
C SER A 58 -6.63 4.87 13.34
N GLN A 59 -6.24 4.92 12.07
CA GLN A 59 -4.90 4.56 11.62
C GLN A 59 -3.93 5.72 11.84
N SER A 60 -2.72 5.39 12.30
CA SER A 60 -1.62 6.35 12.41
C SER A 60 -1.20 6.90 11.05
N SER A 61 -1.19 6.07 10.00
CA SER A 61 -0.82 6.46 8.64
C SER A 61 -1.73 7.57 8.10
N ALA A 62 -3.03 7.32 8.15
CA ALA A 62 -4.06 8.27 7.75
C ALA A 62 -4.08 9.52 8.64
N LEU A 63 -4.01 9.34 9.96
CA LEU A 63 -4.00 10.44 10.93
C LEU A 63 -2.85 11.41 10.70
N LEU A 64 -1.62 10.90 10.60
CA LEU A 64 -0.42 11.73 10.46
C LEU A 64 -0.32 12.39 9.07
N ASN A 65 -0.84 11.75 8.03
CA ASN A 65 -0.88 12.34 6.70
C ASN A 65 -1.91 13.48 6.58
N GLY A 66 -3.02 13.40 7.31
CA GLY A 66 -4.02 14.47 7.35
C GLY A 66 -3.70 15.60 8.33
N LEU A 67 -2.77 15.41 9.26
CA LEU A 67 -2.37 16.43 10.23
C LEU A 67 -1.38 17.44 9.64
N SER A 68 -1.84 18.66 9.40
CA SER A 68 -0.99 19.80 9.04
C SER A 68 -0.27 20.35 10.27
N VAL A 69 1.01 19.97 10.42
CA VAL A 69 1.84 20.40 11.56
C VAL A 69 2.79 21.52 11.14
N THR A 70 2.74 22.66 11.84
CA THR A 70 3.60 23.83 11.58
C THR A 70 4.91 23.81 12.38
N HIS A 71 4.84 23.39 13.65
CA HIS A 71 5.96 23.44 14.59
C HIS A 71 7.11 22.51 14.17
N PRO A 72 8.39 22.98 14.11
CA PRO A 72 9.53 22.18 13.64
C PRO A 72 9.74 20.86 14.38
N LEU A 73 9.67 20.87 15.73
CA LEU A 73 9.78 19.66 16.55
C LEU A 73 8.73 18.61 16.18
N LEU A 74 7.47 19.03 16.03
CA LEU A 74 6.38 18.12 15.69
C LEU A 74 6.51 17.64 14.24
N LYS A 75 7.03 18.46 13.31
CA LYS A 75 7.36 18.00 11.95
C LYS A 75 8.39 16.87 11.98
N LEU A 76 9.44 17.01 12.78
CA LEU A 76 10.45 15.96 12.95
C LEU A 76 9.85 14.68 13.55
N LEU A 77 9.03 14.80 14.59
CA LEU A 77 8.34 13.67 15.21
C LEU A 77 7.39 12.98 14.23
N THR A 78 6.54 13.73 13.55
CA THR A 78 5.61 13.21 12.54
C THR A 78 6.35 12.51 11.40
N ALA A 79 7.41 13.11 10.87
CA ALA A 79 8.23 12.50 9.82
C ALA A 79 8.90 11.20 10.30
N SER A 80 9.40 11.18 11.54
CA SER A 80 10.01 9.98 12.13
C SER A 80 9.01 8.84 12.27
N VAL A 81 7.79 9.13 12.72
CA VAL A 81 6.71 8.14 12.86
C VAL A 81 6.19 7.70 11.49
N GLN A 82 6.07 8.61 10.51
CA GLN A 82 5.73 8.26 9.14
C GLN A 82 6.75 7.31 8.51
N ASN A 83 8.05 7.52 8.78
CA ASN A 83 9.11 6.61 8.33
C ASN A 83 9.04 5.24 9.03
N HIS A 84 8.63 5.18 10.30
CA HIS A 84 8.35 3.91 10.97
C HIS A 84 7.18 3.19 10.29
N ILE A 85 6.09 3.89 10.01
CA ILE A 85 4.91 3.34 9.34
C ILE A 85 5.25 2.87 7.92
N SER A 86 6.06 3.62 7.15
CA SER A 86 6.42 3.19 5.79
C SER A 86 7.28 1.92 5.78
N ARG A 87 8.04 1.66 6.85
CA ARG A 87 8.90 0.48 6.98
C ARG A 87 8.22 -0.72 7.59
N PHE A 88 7.32 -0.53 8.55
CA PHE A 88 6.72 -1.61 9.34
C PHE A 88 5.22 -1.76 9.14
N SER A 89 4.55 -0.75 8.59
CA SER A 89 3.10 -0.66 8.37
C SER A 89 2.22 -0.87 9.62
N ASP A 90 2.82 -0.90 10.81
CA ASP A 90 2.14 -0.99 12.10
C ASP A 90 2.89 -0.16 13.16
N GLY A 91 2.40 -0.11 14.41
CA GLY A 91 3.09 0.48 15.55
C GLY A 91 3.14 2.02 15.57
N GLY A 92 2.67 2.70 14.53
CA GLY A 92 2.83 4.16 14.41
C GLY A 92 2.30 4.98 15.60
N LEU A 93 1.10 4.66 16.12
CA LEU A 93 0.56 5.38 17.29
C LEU A 93 1.39 5.11 18.56
N PHE A 94 1.82 3.86 18.76
CA PHE A 94 2.66 3.49 19.89
C PHE A 94 4.01 4.24 19.83
N THR A 95 4.67 4.23 18.68
CA THR A 95 5.93 4.95 18.44
C THR A 95 5.79 6.45 18.74
N ALA A 96 4.71 7.08 18.27
CA ALA A 96 4.44 8.49 18.56
C ALA A 96 4.24 8.74 20.08
N ILE A 97 3.50 7.88 20.77
CA ILE A 97 3.27 7.98 22.22
C ILE A 97 4.58 7.80 22.99
N LEU A 98 5.36 6.77 22.64
CA LEU A 98 6.64 6.47 23.27
C LEU A 98 7.61 7.65 23.12
N CYS A 99 7.73 8.22 21.93
CA CYS A 99 8.56 9.41 21.70
C CYS A 99 8.10 10.60 22.57
N CYS A 100 6.80 10.90 22.61
CA CYS A 100 6.28 12.00 23.42
C CYS A 100 6.53 11.77 24.91
N SER A 101 6.29 10.56 25.41
CA SER A 101 6.49 10.22 26.81
C SER A 101 7.95 10.22 27.21
N LEU A 102 8.87 9.76 26.36
CA LEU A 102 10.31 9.88 26.64
C LEU A 102 10.74 11.35 26.73
N LEU A 103 10.28 12.19 25.80
CA LEU A 103 10.57 13.63 25.83
C LEU A 103 10.05 14.29 27.11
N GLU A 104 8.79 14.02 27.49
CA GLU A 104 8.18 14.50 28.74
C GLU A 104 9.03 14.06 29.96
N ARG A 105 9.44 12.79 30.03
CA ARG A 105 10.26 12.27 31.15
C ARG A 105 11.68 12.85 31.20
N PHE A 106 12.32 13.06 30.06
CA PHE A 106 13.65 13.69 30.03
C PHE A 106 13.60 15.17 30.40
N GLN A 107 12.50 15.87 30.12
CA GLN A 107 12.28 17.22 30.61
C GLN A 107 12.16 17.26 32.14
N ASP A 108 11.43 16.31 32.74
CA ASP A 108 11.25 16.20 34.18
C ASP A 108 12.56 15.91 34.94
N LEU A 109 13.45 15.10 34.35
CA LEU A 109 14.70 14.67 34.97
C LEU A 109 15.72 15.81 35.15
N LYS A 110 15.58 16.93 34.44
CA LYS A 110 16.47 18.13 34.53
C LYS A 110 17.98 17.81 34.43
N VAL A 111 18.36 16.78 33.68
CA VAL A 111 19.76 16.41 33.44
C VAL A 111 20.27 17.04 32.14
N ALA A 112 21.58 17.26 32.03
CA ALA A 112 22.21 17.75 30.81
C ALA A 112 21.86 16.87 29.59
N SER A 113 21.58 17.50 28.44
CA SER A 113 21.12 16.83 27.22
C SER A 113 22.06 15.71 26.75
N CYS A 114 23.38 15.86 26.94
CA CYS A 114 24.36 14.83 26.60
C CYS A 114 24.18 13.55 27.43
N MET A 115 23.73 13.66 28.68
CA MET A 115 23.43 12.53 29.53
C MET A 115 22.12 11.85 29.09
N CYS A 116 21.10 12.63 28.71
CA CYS A 116 19.84 12.08 28.18
C CYS A 116 20.08 11.19 26.96
N VAL A 117 21.01 11.59 26.07
CA VAL A 117 21.41 10.77 24.92
C VAL A 117 22.06 9.46 25.37
N LYS A 118 23.02 9.52 26.30
CA LYS A 118 23.69 8.31 26.83
C LYS A 118 22.71 7.36 27.52
N ILE A 119 21.80 7.88 28.34
CA ILE A 119 20.75 7.10 29.00
C ILE A 119 19.87 6.42 27.94
N SER A 120 19.42 7.17 26.94
CA SER A 120 18.57 6.62 25.86
C SER A 120 19.28 5.51 25.09
N GLN A 121 20.56 5.68 24.77
CA GLN A 121 21.37 4.66 24.10
C GLN A 121 21.54 3.40 24.95
N HIS A 122 21.81 3.57 26.24
CA HIS A 122 21.97 2.44 27.16
C HIS A 122 20.66 1.66 27.37
N LEU A 123 19.53 2.36 27.50
CA LEU A 123 18.21 1.75 27.60
C LEU A 123 17.86 0.98 26.32
N LEU A 124 18.10 1.59 25.15
CA LEU A 124 17.86 0.94 23.86
C LEU A 124 18.68 -0.35 23.73
N SER A 125 20.00 -0.30 23.97
CA SER A 125 20.86 -1.48 23.91
C SER A 125 20.37 -2.56 24.88
N SER A 126 20.10 -2.21 26.14
CA SER A 126 19.65 -3.19 27.14
C SER A 126 18.32 -3.86 26.75
N CYS A 127 17.39 -3.10 26.15
CA CYS A 127 16.13 -3.65 25.64
C CYS A 127 16.35 -4.57 24.45
N THR A 128 17.15 -4.15 23.47
CA THR A 128 17.43 -4.93 22.26
C THR A 128 18.17 -6.23 22.59
N ASP A 129 19.16 -6.18 23.48
CA ASP A 129 19.90 -7.36 23.93
C ASP A 129 18.96 -8.36 24.61
N TYR A 130 18.03 -7.88 25.44
CA TYR A 130 17.07 -8.75 26.10
C TYR A 130 16.05 -9.36 25.13
N LEU A 131 15.49 -8.58 24.21
CA LEU A 131 14.52 -9.06 23.22
C LEU A 131 15.12 -10.05 22.21
N THR A 132 16.42 -9.91 21.92
CA THR A 132 17.14 -10.83 21.03
C THR A 132 17.61 -12.10 21.75
N SER A 133 17.79 -12.05 23.08
CA SER A 133 18.18 -13.21 23.89
C SER A 133 17.10 -14.29 23.97
N GLU A 134 17.53 -15.54 24.15
CA GLU A 134 16.65 -16.68 24.42
C GLU A 134 15.95 -16.60 25.78
N ALA A 135 16.45 -15.73 26.68
CA ALA A 135 15.88 -15.50 28.00
C ALA A 135 14.61 -14.63 27.97
N CYS A 136 14.18 -14.08 26.81
CA CYS A 136 12.90 -13.37 26.77
C CYS A 136 11.71 -14.35 26.79
N GLY A 137 11.04 -14.43 27.93
CA GLY A 137 9.74 -15.13 28.05
C GLY A 137 8.61 -14.47 27.25
N CYS A 138 8.86 -13.33 26.61
CA CYS A 138 7.92 -12.59 25.79
C CYS A 138 7.84 -13.05 24.33
N ARG A 139 8.80 -13.88 23.90
CA ARG A 139 9.07 -14.22 22.51
C ARG A 139 8.56 -15.61 22.19
N ILE A 140 7.80 -15.74 21.10
CA ILE A 140 7.23 -16.99 20.64
C ILE A 140 7.74 -17.27 19.22
N PRO A 141 8.34 -18.45 18.96
CA PRO A 141 8.76 -18.83 17.61
C PRO A 141 7.52 -19.09 16.74
N VAL A 142 7.57 -18.65 15.48
CA VAL A 142 6.49 -18.87 14.51
C VAL A 142 6.75 -20.17 13.75
N ASP A 143 5.85 -21.13 13.89
CA ASP A 143 5.81 -22.32 13.04
C ASP A 143 4.91 -22.07 11.81
N PHE A 144 5.52 -22.03 10.63
CA PHE A 144 4.80 -21.82 9.36
C PHE A 144 3.98 -23.03 8.91
N ASN A 145 4.15 -24.20 9.53
CA ASN A 145 3.27 -25.34 9.27
C ASN A 145 1.89 -25.16 9.91
N SER A 146 1.78 -24.27 10.90
CA SER A 146 0.53 -23.97 11.60
C SER A 146 -0.02 -22.61 11.18
N SER A 147 -1.24 -22.61 10.62
CA SER A 147 -1.95 -21.37 10.31
C SER A 147 -2.47 -20.62 11.53
N LYS A 148 -2.45 -21.24 12.72
CA LYS A 148 -3.05 -20.68 13.94
C LYS A 148 -2.39 -19.36 14.37
N ILE A 149 -1.06 -19.36 14.50
CA ILE A 149 -0.30 -18.18 14.94
C ILE A 149 -0.46 -17.04 13.93
N LEU A 150 -0.43 -17.36 12.63
CA LEU A 150 -0.61 -16.36 11.56
C LEU A 150 -2.03 -15.77 11.57
N LEU A 151 -3.05 -16.59 11.76
CA LEU A 151 -4.44 -16.13 11.90
C LEU A 151 -4.62 -15.25 13.15
N ASP A 152 -4.05 -15.65 14.28
CA ASP A 152 -4.13 -14.88 15.53
C ASP A 152 -3.42 -13.52 15.40
N LEU A 153 -2.31 -13.47 14.67
CA LEU A 153 -1.59 -12.23 14.37
C LEU A 153 -2.44 -11.27 13.53
N VAL A 154 -3.03 -11.77 12.44
CA VAL A 154 -3.93 -10.97 11.58
C VAL A 154 -5.17 -10.51 12.36
N ARG A 155 -5.74 -11.40 13.18
CA ARG A 155 -6.88 -11.10 14.04
C ARG A 155 -6.55 -10.00 15.04
N SER A 156 -5.36 -10.03 15.64
CA SER A 156 -4.89 -8.98 16.55
C SER A 156 -4.88 -7.61 15.88
N VAL A 157 -4.35 -7.51 14.65
CA VAL A 157 -4.33 -6.28 13.87
C VAL A 157 -5.76 -5.79 13.57
N LEU A 158 -6.62 -6.66 13.04
CA LEU A 158 -8.00 -6.30 12.67
C LEU A 158 -8.85 -5.87 13.88
N THR A 159 -8.81 -6.64 14.96
CA THR A 159 -9.64 -6.40 16.15
C THR A 159 -9.21 -5.16 16.94
N SER A 160 -7.96 -4.72 16.78
CA SER A 160 -7.50 -3.45 17.36
C SER A 160 -8.17 -2.21 16.73
N LYS A 161 -8.86 -2.36 15.59
CA LYS A 161 -9.40 -1.26 14.78
C LYS A 161 -10.93 -1.32 14.70
N ARG A 162 -11.59 -0.75 15.71
CA ARG A 162 -13.06 -0.73 15.79
C ARG A 162 -13.74 0.09 14.69
N THR A 163 -13.03 1.00 14.02
CA THR A 163 -13.54 1.78 12.88
C THR A 163 -14.03 0.90 11.73
N CYS A 164 -13.47 -0.30 11.57
CA CYS A 164 -13.92 -1.26 10.58
C CYS A 164 -15.30 -1.84 10.91
N MET A 165 -15.80 -1.65 12.14
CA MET A 165 -17.11 -2.11 12.65
C MET A 165 -17.37 -3.61 12.43
N LEU A 166 -16.30 -4.41 12.45
CA LEU A 166 -16.39 -5.85 12.22
C LEU A 166 -16.96 -6.58 13.43
N SER A 167 -17.94 -7.44 13.20
CA SER A 167 -18.30 -8.49 14.16
C SER A 167 -17.17 -9.52 14.28
N ARG A 168 -17.20 -10.35 15.35
CA ARG A 168 -16.20 -11.42 15.52
C ARG A 168 -16.14 -12.36 14.31
N LYS A 169 -17.31 -12.73 13.77
CA LYS A 169 -17.42 -13.63 12.60
C LYS A 169 -16.85 -12.99 11.33
N GLU A 170 -17.10 -11.70 11.11
CA GLU A 170 -16.56 -10.98 9.97
C GLU A 170 -15.04 -10.79 10.09
N ALA A 171 -14.53 -10.50 11.30
CA ALA A 171 -13.10 -10.41 11.54
C ALA A 171 -12.41 -11.76 11.29
N ASP A 172 -13.00 -12.88 11.72
CA ASP A 172 -12.48 -14.22 11.45
C ASP A 172 -12.47 -14.53 9.94
N HIS A 173 -13.56 -14.19 9.22
CA HIS A 173 -13.65 -14.35 7.77
C HIS A 173 -12.57 -13.55 7.03
N VAL A 174 -12.44 -12.25 7.33
CA VAL A 174 -11.42 -11.38 6.72
C VAL A 174 -10.02 -11.85 7.06
N SER A 175 -9.79 -12.33 8.29
CA SER A 175 -8.47 -12.88 8.69
C SER A 175 -8.08 -14.08 7.82
N ILE A 176 -9.02 -14.98 7.56
CA ILE A 176 -8.81 -16.14 6.67
C ILE A 176 -8.53 -15.67 5.23
N LEU A 177 -9.24 -14.66 4.74
CA LEU A 177 -9.02 -14.13 3.40
C LEU A 177 -7.65 -13.47 3.26
N ILE A 178 -7.22 -12.66 4.22
CA ILE A 178 -5.88 -12.04 4.22
C ILE A 178 -4.81 -13.12 4.25
N LEU A 179 -4.96 -14.14 5.10
CA LEU A 179 -3.98 -15.23 5.14
C LEU A 179 -3.95 -16.01 3.82
N LYS A 180 -5.10 -16.29 3.20
CA LYS A 180 -5.16 -16.92 1.88
C LYS A 180 -4.48 -16.07 0.81
N ALA A 181 -4.74 -14.77 0.79
CA ALA A 181 -4.09 -13.84 -0.13
C ALA A 181 -2.56 -13.85 0.07
N PHE A 182 -2.11 -13.76 1.32
CA PHE A 182 -0.70 -13.84 1.67
C PHE A 182 -0.05 -15.15 1.21
N LEU A 183 -0.68 -16.31 1.46
CA LEU A 183 -0.14 -17.60 1.03
C LEU A 183 -0.03 -17.73 -0.50
N LEU A 184 -0.88 -17.02 -1.27
CA LEU A 184 -0.74 -16.96 -2.73
C LEU A 184 0.45 -16.09 -3.17
N THR A 185 0.81 -15.06 -2.40
CA THR A 185 1.91 -14.15 -2.73
C THR A 185 3.29 -14.64 -2.27
N VAL A 186 3.36 -15.67 -1.40
CA VAL A 186 4.63 -16.28 -1.01
C VAL A 186 5.07 -17.27 -2.11
N PRO A 187 6.21 -17.03 -2.79
CA PRO A 187 6.70 -17.95 -3.80
C PRO A 187 7.15 -19.27 -3.16
N GLN A 188 6.86 -20.39 -3.83
CA GLN A 188 7.24 -21.73 -3.35
C GLN A 188 8.75 -22.00 -3.46
N ASN A 189 9.48 -21.22 -4.26
CA ASN A 189 10.91 -21.40 -4.49
C ASN A 189 11.74 -20.52 -3.56
N VAL A 190 12.41 -21.16 -2.60
CA VAL A 190 13.32 -20.57 -1.62
C VAL A 190 14.65 -20.20 -2.29
N GLY A 191 14.62 -19.17 -3.14
CA GLY A 191 15.83 -18.50 -3.63
C GLY A 191 16.24 -17.37 -2.70
N THR A 192 17.54 -17.05 -2.64
CA THR A 192 18.24 -16.08 -1.77
C THR A 192 17.71 -14.63 -1.80
N SER A 193 16.65 -14.36 -2.55
CA SER A 193 15.91 -13.08 -2.59
C SER A 193 14.42 -13.40 -2.81
N VAL A 194 13.71 -13.78 -1.75
CA VAL A 194 12.25 -13.97 -1.79
C VAL A 194 11.59 -12.61 -2.01
N ARG A 195 11.30 -12.26 -3.27
CA ARG A 195 10.40 -11.16 -3.59
C ARG A 195 8.99 -11.66 -3.34
N LEU A 196 8.41 -11.16 -2.25
CA LEU A 196 7.02 -11.41 -1.94
C LEU A 196 6.16 -10.70 -2.98
N GLY A 197 5.17 -11.42 -3.48
CA GLY A 197 4.19 -10.89 -4.39
C GLY A 197 3.30 -9.82 -3.77
N LYS A 198 2.31 -9.34 -4.54
CA LYS A 198 1.46 -8.21 -4.14
C LYS A 198 -0.01 -8.59 -4.13
N CYS A 199 -0.71 -8.22 -3.05
CA CYS A 199 -2.16 -8.22 -3.02
C CYS A 199 -2.73 -6.84 -3.37
N LEU A 200 -3.68 -6.81 -4.30
CA LEU A 200 -4.44 -5.62 -4.67
C LEU A 200 -5.84 -5.66 -4.08
N TYR A 201 -6.30 -4.51 -3.61
CA TYR A 201 -7.57 -4.36 -2.92
C TYR A 201 -8.60 -3.72 -3.84
N VAL A 202 -9.63 -4.48 -4.21
CA VAL A 202 -10.69 -4.02 -5.10
C VAL A 202 -11.91 -3.58 -4.27
N PRO A 203 -12.36 -2.31 -4.42
CA PRO A 203 -13.49 -1.79 -3.65
C PRO A 203 -14.83 -2.37 -4.12
N MET A 204 -15.56 -2.98 -3.18
CA MET A 204 -16.98 -3.27 -3.32
C MET A 204 -17.78 -2.56 -2.23
N LYS A 205 -18.42 -1.47 -2.62
CA LYS A 205 -19.29 -0.69 -1.75
C LYS A 205 -20.68 -1.35 -1.65
N ASP A 206 -21.39 -1.09 -0.56
CA ASP A 206 -22.78 -1.48 -0.31
C ASP A 206 -23.05 -2.99 -0.16
N LYS A 207 -22.01 -3.77 0.18
CA LYS A 207 -22.14 -5.23 0.41
C LYS A 207 -21.64 -5.64 1.79
N SER A 208 -22.05 -6.81 2.25
CA SER A 208 -21.60 -7.33 3.55
C SER A 208 -20.13 -7.72 3.44
N VAL A 209 -19.38 -7.53 4.52
CA VAL A 209 -17.98 -7.99 4.62
C VAL A 209 -17.86 -9.49 4.37
N MET A 210 -18.90 -10.27 4.68
CA MET A 210 -18.95 -11.72 4.42
C MET A 210 -18.90 -12.08 2.94
N ASP A 211 -19.31 -11.17 2.05
CA ASP A 211 -19.28 -11.41 0.60
C ASP A 211 -17.88 -11.20 -0.01
N SER A 212 -16.91 -10.76 0.79
CA SER A 212 -15.52 -10.55 0.36
C SER A 212 -14.87 -11.87 -0.09
N ARG A 213 -14.04 -11.80 -1.13
CA ARG A 213 -13.39 -12.97 -1.75
C ARG A 213 -11.97 -12.65 -2.22
N VAL A 214 -11.12 -13.67 -2.24
CA VAL A 214 -9.77 -13.63 -2.81
C VAL A 214 -9.79 -14.30 -4.17
N TYR A 215 -9.16 -13.66 -5.15
CA TYR A 215 -8.95 -14.19 -6.49
C TYR A 215 -7.45 -14.27 -6.78
N ALA A 216 -7.00 -15.41 -7.31
CA ALA A 216 -5.64 -15.58 -7.79
C ALA A 216 -5.47 -14.79 -9.10
N GLY A 217 -4.52 -13.87 -9.17
CA GLY A 217 -4.39 -12.94 -10.30
C GLY A 217 -5.04 -11.57 -10.09
N LEU A 218 -5.29 -10.86 -11.19
CA LEU A 218 -5.75 -9.48 -11.17
C LEU A 218 -7.23 -9.33 -11.51
N LEU A 219 -7.97 -8.58 -10.71
CA LEU A 219 -9.32 -8.13 -11.02
C LEU A 219 -9.33 -6.67 -11.46
N ILE A 220 -9.86 -6.40 -12.66
CA ILE A 220 -10.00 -5.05 -13.22
C ILE A 220 -11.49 -4.74 -13.41
N GLU A 221 -11.98 -3.64 -12.83
CA GLU A 221 -13.34 -3.16 -13.07
C GLU A 221 -13.44 -2.61 -14.50
N THR A 222 -14.37 -3.14 -15.29
CA THR A 222 -14.57 -2.71 -16.68
C THR A 222 -16.04 -2.34 -16.90
N PRO A 223 -16.38 -1.05 -17.07
CA PRO A 223 -17.77 -0.60 -17.17
C PRO A 223 -18.41 -0.91 -18.54
N GLU A 224 -17.63 -1.08 -19.60
CA GLU A 224 -18.12 -1.06 -20.98
C GLU A 224 -17.69 -2.30 -21.77
N PHE A 225 -18.15 -3.49 -21.39
CA PHE A 225 -17.83 -4.69 -22.16
C PHE A 225 -18.96 -5.73 -22.18
N ASP A 226 -19.61 -5.89 -23.34
CA ASP A 226 -20.27 -7.14 -23.74
C ASP A 226 -19.21 -8.07 -24.34
N LEU A 227 -18.44 -8.70 -23.46
CA LEU A 227 -17.49 -9.76 -23.82
C LEU A 227 -18.17 -11.12 -24.05
N THR A 228 -19.48 -11.23 -23.78
CA THR A 228 -20.27 -12.46 -24.03
C THR A 228 -20.26 -12.91 -25.49
N ARG A 229 -20.00 -11.99 -26.44
CA ARG A 229 -19.80 -12.29 -27.86
C ARG A 229 -18.32 -12.43 -28.30
N MET A 230 -17.37 -12.13 -27.42
CA MET A 230 -15.95 -11.91 -27.78
C MET A 230 -14.96 -12.84 -27.08
N LEU A 231 -15.31 -13.43 -25.94
CA LEU A 231 -14.59 -14.61 -25.46
C LEU A 231 -14.91 -15.75 -26.44
N PRO A 232 -13.94 -16.30 -27.18
CA PRO A 232 -14.25 -17.37 -28.09
C PRO A 232 -14.75 -18.54 -27.26
N ALA A 233 -15.99 -18.97 -27.48
CA ALA A 233 -16.50 -20.29 -27.12
C ALA A 233 -15.72 -21.45 -27.83
N LYS A 234 -14.56 -21.14 -28.40
CA LYS A 234 -13.65 -22.00 -29.17
C LYS A 234 -12.18 -21.61 -28.91
N ARG A 235 -11.77 -21.53 -27.65
CA ARG A 235 -10.34 -21.71 -27.32
C ARG A 235 -10.19 -23.07 -26.65
N THR A 236 -9.48 -23.97 -27.31
CA THR A 236 -8.91 -25.15 -26.69
C THR A 236 -8.08 -24.67 -25.50
N ALA A 237 -8.34 -25.25 -24.33
CA ALA A 237 -7.94 -24.78 -23.01
C ALA A 237 -6.42 -24.78 -22.71
N SER A 238 -5.53 -24.62 -23.70
CA SER A 238 -4.11 -24.94 -23.56
C SER A 238 -3.10 -23.96 -24.20
N SER A 239 -3.51 -22.87 -24.86
CA SER A 239 -2.54 -21.87 -25.39
C SER A 239 -2.57 -20.58 -24.56
N PRO A 240 -1.41 -20.09 -24.05
CA PRO A 240 -1.37 -18.85 -23.27
C PRO A 240 -1.83 -17.66 -24.10
N ILE A 241 -2.58 -16.75 -23.48
CA ILE A 241 -3.04 -15.51 -24.07
C ILE A 241 -1.87 -14.52 -24.06
N LYS A 242 -1.42 -14.11 -25.25
CA LYS A 242 -0.43 -13.04 -25.38
C LYS A 242 -1.05 -11.69 -25.01
N MET A 243 -0.39 -11.00 -24.09
CA MET A 243 -0.80 -9.69 -23.60
C MET A 243 0.21 -8.61 -23.99
N ALA A 244 -0.29 -7.48 -24.49
CA ALA A 244 0.50 -6.27 -24.71
C ALA A 244 0.15 -5.20 -23.66
N LEU A 245 1.17 -4.61 -23.03
CA LEU A 245 1.02 -3.60 -21.99
C LEU A 245 1.60 -2.26 -22.46
N PHE A 246 0.79 -1.21 -22.49
CA PHE A 246 1.19 0.15 -22.91
C PHE A 246 1.23 1.12 -21.73
N SER A 247 2.37 1.79 -21.54
CA SER A 247 2.50 2.90 -20.57
C SER A 247 2.16 4.27 -21.19
N VAL A 248 2.11 4.35 -22.52
CA VAL A 248 1.74 5.57 -23.26
C VAL A 248 0.26 5.62 -23.59
N SER A 249 -0.23 6.84 -23.89
CA SER A 249 -1.56 7.02 -24.47
C SER A 249 -1.55 6.56 -25.92
N LEU A 250 -2.59 5.81 -26.31
CA LEU A 250 -2.84 5.42 -27.70
C LEU A 250 -3.93 6.29 -28.33
N SER A 251 -4.14 7.51 -27.82
CA SER A 251 -5.11 8.49 -28.33
C SER A 251 -4.63 9.24 -29.58
N GLY A 252 -3.34 9.15 -29.92
CA GLY A 252 -2.76 9.94 -31.01
C GLY A 252 -2.39 11.37 -30.60
N ASP A 253 -2.31 11.65 -29.29
CA ASP A 253 -1.84 12.94 -28.80
C ASP A 253 -0.42 13.19 -29.31
N PHE A 254 -0.20 14.36 -29.92
CA PHE A 254 1.14 14.77 -30.33
C PHE A 254 2.06 14.78 -29.11
N CYS A 255 3.24 14.17 -29.22
CA CYS A 255 4.30 14.41 -28.24
C CYS A 255 4.49 15.92 -28.15
N ASN A 256 4.24 16.52 -26.98
CA ASN A 256 4.44 17.96 -26.76
C ASN A 256 5.81 18.34 -27.34
N PRO A 257 5.87 19.11 -28.45
CA PRO A 257 7.13 19.36 -29.15
C PRO A 257 8.06 20.32 -28.39
N GLY A 258 7.84 20.56 -27.10
CA GLY A 258 8.50 21.63 -26.34
C GLY A 258 8.13 23.01 -26.92
N GLU A 259 9.08 23.94 -26.94
CA GLU A 259 8.99 25.25 -27.59
C GLU A 259 9.19 25.18 -29.12
N GLY A 260 8.84 24.06 -29.76
CA GLY A 260 8.95 23.88 -31.21
C GLY A 260 7.61 24.08 -31.92
N ALA A 261 7.61 24.86 -33.00
CA ALA A 261 6.46 24.95 -33.91
C ALA A 261 6.49 23.80 -34.93
N VAL A 262 5.40 23.04 -35.04
CA VAL A 262 5.24 22.01 -36.09
C VAL A 262 4.74 22.68 -37.35
N VAL A 263 5.57 22.74 -38.39
CA VAL A 263 5.18 23.27 -39.71
C VAL A 263 4.51 22.15 -40.51
N VAL A 264 3.21 22.29 -40.77
CA VAL A 264 2.44 21.34 -41.57
C VAL A 264 2.35 21.86 -43.01
N HIS A 265 2.83 21.06 -43.97
CA HIS A 265 2.70 21.39 -45.39
C HIS A 265 1.23 21.26 -45.85
N HIS A 266 0.80 22.16 -46.75
CA HIS A 266 -0.57 22.16 -47.29
C HIS A 266 -0.94 20.79 -47.88
N GLY A 267 -2.09 20.25 -47.46
CA GLY A 267 -2.65 18.97 -47.95
C GLY A 267 -2.34 17.75 -47.08
N VAL A 268 -1.49 17.87 -46.05
CA VAL A 268 -1.21 16.78 -45.11
C VAL A 268 -2.05 16.94 -43.84
N SER A 269 -2.98 16.03 -43.60
CA SER A 269 -3.63 15.93 -42.29
C SER A 269 -2.75 15.12 -41.33
N LEU A 270 -2.23 15.78 -40.30
CA LEU A 270 -1.45 15.12 -39.25
C LEU A 270 -2.27 14.05 -38.52
N GLU A 271 -3.56 14.29 -38.32
CA GLU A 271 -4.46 13.38 -37.62
C GLU A 271 -4.60 12.05 -38.38
N ALA A 272 -4.73 12.12 -39.71
CA ALA A 272 -4.78 10.93 -40.56
C ALA A 272 -3.48 10.13 -40.49
N ALA A 273 -2.33 10.81 -40.54
CA ALA A 273 -1.02 10.15 -40.46
C ALA A 273 -0.81 9.44 -39.11
N VAL A 274 -1.21 10.07 -38.00
CA VAL A 274 -1.13 9.45 -36.66
C VAL A 274 -2.09 8.28 -36.55
N LEU A 275 -3.31 8.41 -37.09
CA LEU A 275 -4.28 7.32 -37.11
C LEU A 275 -3.77 6.12 -37.91
N ASP A 276 -3.15 6.35 -39.08
CA ASP A 276 -2.55 5.29 -39.88
C ASP A 276 -1.40 4.58 -39.14
N GLN A 277 -0.58 5.32 -38.39
CA GLN A 277 0.43 4.72 -37.52
C GLN A 277 -0.19 3.85 -36.42
N LEU A 278 -1.27 4.31 -35.78
CA LEU A 278 -2.00 3.55 -34.76
C LEU A 278 -2.69 2.30 -35.35
N LEU A 279 -3.22 2.38 -36.56
CA LEU A 279 -3.81 1.23 -37.24
C LEU A 279 -2.74 0.24 -37.71
N GLY A 280 -1.61 0.70 -38.24
CA GLY A 280 -0.45 -0.13 -38.56
C GLY A 280 0.15 -0.82 -37.33
N LEU A 281 0.11 -0.14 -36.18
CA LEU A 281 0.39 -0.70 -34.87
C LEU A 281 -0.58 -1.84 -34.50
N GLY A 282 -1.89 -1.62 -34.62
CA GLY A 282 -2.91 -2.64 -34.38
C GLY A 282 -2.76 -3.86 -35.30
N GLN A 283 -2.47 -3.63 -36.59
CA GLN A 283 -2.21 -4.70 -37.57
C GLN A 283 -1.02 -5.58 -37.17
N ARG A 284 0.07 -4.98 -36.65
CA ARG A 284 1.23 -5.73 -36.13
C ARG A 284 0.85 -6.62 -34.95
N MET A 285 0.07 -6.10 -33.99
CA MET A 285 -0.39 -6.89 -32.83
C MET A 285 -1.25 -8.08 -33.24
N VAL A 286 -2.16 -7.89 -34.19
CA VAL A 286 -3.01 -8.98 -34.71
C VAL A 286 -2.15 -10.03 -35.41
N LYS A 287 -1.16 -9.62 -36.20
CA LYS A 287 -0.19 -10.55 -36.84
C LYS A 287 0.64 -11.34 -35.82
N ASP A 288 1.03 -10.72 -34.71
CA ASP A 288 1.77 -11.39 -33.64
C ASP A 288 0.89 -12.27 -32.72
N GLY A 289 -0.44 -12.23 -32.92
CA GLY A 289 -1.41 -13.04 -32.20
C GLY A 289 -1.71 -12.55 -30.78
N VAL A 290 -1.63 -11.23 -30.55
CA VAL A 290 -1.98 -10.63 -29.24
C VAL A 290 -3.48 -10.78 -29.00
N GLY A 291 -3.86 -11.37 -27.86
CA GLY A 291 -5.26 -11.55 -27.48
C GLY A 291 -5.80 -10.49 -26.53
N LEU A 292 -4.91 -9.81 -25.80
CA LEU A 292 -5.26 -8.80 -24.80
C LEU A 292 -4.33 -7.60 -24.90
N VAL A 293 -4.89 -6.40 -24.97
CA VAL A 293 -4.16 -5.13 -24.95
C VAL A 293 -4.61 -4.35 -23.73
N ILE A 294 -3.66 -4.02 -22.85
CA ILE A 294 -3.90 -3.18 -21.68
C ILE A 294 -3.13 -1.87 -21.85
N CYS A 295 -3.84 -0.76 -21.69
CA CYS A 295 -3.28 0.58 -21.75
C CYS A 295 -3.44 1.29 -20.40
N GLN A 296 -2.35 1.90 -19.92
CA GLN A 296 -2.36 2.74 -18.72
C GLN A 296 -3.34 3.91 -18.88
N LYS A 297 -3.41 4.48 -20.08
CA LYS A 297 -4.18 5.67 -20.44
C LYS A 297 -5.27 5.31 -21.47
N VAL A 298 -5.68 6.27 -22.29
CA VAL A 298 -6.78 6.15 -23.26
C VAL A 298 -6.28 5.49 -24.56
N VAL A 299 -7.18 4.80 -25.25
CA VAL A 299 -6.97 4.25 -26.59
C VAL A 299 -7.90 4.93 -27.60
N HIS A 300 -7.39 5.26 -28.78
CA HIS A 300 -8.17 5.90 -29.83
C HIS A 300 -9.36 5.01 -30.28
N PRO A 301 -10.59 5.54 -30.44
CA PRO A 301 -11.79 4.75 -30.75
C PRO A 301 -11.66 3.89 -32.02
N ALA A 302 -11.06 4.42 -33.08
CA ALA A 302 -10.86 3.67 -34.33
C ALA A 302 -9.94 2.45 -34.14
N LEU A 303 -8.88 2.58 -33.33
CA LEU A 303 -8.00 1.46 -33.00
C LEU A 303 -8.74 0.41 -32.14
N LYS A 304 -9.55 0.84 -31.18
CA LYS A 304 -10.39 -0.09 -30.39
C LYS A 304 -11.34 -0.88 -31.29
N GLN A 305 -12.02 -0.20 -32.21
CA GLN A 305 -12.95 -0.85 -33.14
C GLN A 305 -12.22 -1.85 -34.04
N TYR A 306 -11.04 -1.49 -34.55
CA TYR A 306 -10.20 -2.38 -35.34
C TYR A 306 -9.78 -3.63 -34.54
N LEU A 307 -9.27 -3.45 -33.32
CA LEU A 307 -8.85 -4.56 -32.45
C LEU A 307 -10.04 -5.46 -32.07
N LYS A 308 -11.21 -4.86 -31.79
CA LYS A 308 -12.45 -5.58 -31.50
C LYS A 308 -12.92 -6.42 -32.69
N ALA A 309 -12.85 -5.89 -33.91
CA ALA A 309 -13.19 -6.65 -35.13
C ALA A 309 -12.29 -7.88 -35.32
N ASN A 310 -11.05 -7.82 -34.83
CA ASN A 310 -10.07 -8.91 -34.86
C ASN A 310 -10.06 -9.77 -33.58
N GLN A 311 -11.09 -9.70 -32.74
CA GLN A 311 -11.23 -10.49 -31.50
C GLN A 311 -10.14 -10.24 -30.44
N VAL A 312 -9.56 -9.05 -30.40
CA VAL A 312 -8.60 -8.62 -29.38
C VAL A 312 -9.32 -7.83 -28.30
N VAL A 313 -9.16 -8.23 -27.03
CA VAL A 313 -9.73 -7.51 -25.88
C VAL A 313 -8.86 -6.29 -25.56
N VAL A 314 -9.48 -5.11 -25.41
CA VAL A 314 -8.77 -3.87 -25.11
C VAL A 314 -9.24 -3.31 -23.78
N ILE A 315 -8.34 -3.10 -22.83
CA ILE A 315 -8.60 -2.42 -21.57
C ILE A 315 -7.82 -1.12 -21.57
N GLU A 316 -8.49 -0.03 -21.24
CA GLU A 316 -7.87 1.29 -21.12
C GLU A 316 -8.07 1.87 -19.72
N ARG A 317 -7.34 2.94 -19.41
CA ARG A 317 -7.45 3.70 -18.16
C ARG A 317 -7.21 2.86 -16.90
N VAL A 318 -6.34 1.85 -16.99
CA VAL A 318 -6.03 0.97 -15.85
C VAL A 318 -5.23 1.70 -14.76
N GLY A 319 -4.59 2.82 -15.10
CA GLY A 319 -3.85 3.64 -14.16
C GLY A 319 -2.46 3.09 -13.83
N VAL A 320 -1.62 3.93 -13.21
CA VAL A 320 -0.20 3.60 -12.99
C VAL A 320 0.01 2.49 -11.95
N VAL A 321 -0.87 2.39 -10.96
CA VAL A 321 -0.74 1.46 -9.83
C VAL A 321 -0.80 0.00 -10.27
N MET A 322 -1.53 -0.29 -11.36
CA MET A 322 -1.71 -1.64 -11.87
C MET A 322 -0.62 -2.08 -12.84
N MET A 323 0.24 -1.18 -13.30
CA MET A 323 1.27 -1.49 -14.30
C MET A 323 2.31 -2.46 -13.76
N GLU A 324 2.79 -2.23 -12.53
CA GLU A 324 3.81 -3.08 -11.91
C GLU A 324 3.26 -4.49 -11.59
N PRO A 325 2.08 -4.65 -10.97
CA PRO A 325 1.46 -5.96 -10.79
C PRO A 325 1.20 -6.72 -12.11
N LEU A 326 0.76 -6.02 -13.17
CA LEU A 326 0.56 -6.65 -14.48
C LEU A 326 1.87 -7.16 -15.08
N LYS A 327 2.94 -6.38 -14.98
CA LYS A 327 4.28 -6.77 -15.41
C LYS A 327 4.77 -8.00 -14.64
N GLU A 328 4.64 -7.98 -13.32
CA GLU A 328 5.06 -9.08 -12.44
C GLU A 328 4.29 -10.37 -12.73
N MET A 329 2.97 -10.25 -12.91
CA MET A 329 2.07 -11.37 -13.17
C MET A 329 2.23 -12.00 -14.56
N THR A 330 2.49 -11.19 -15.60
CA THR A 330 2.50 -11.66 -17.00
C THR A 330 3.89 -11.74 -17.63
N GLY A 331 4.91 -11.18 -16.98
CA GLY A 331 6.25 -11.01 -17.54
C GLY A 331 6.36 -9.96 -18.65
N SER A 332 5.26 -9.25 -18.97
CA SER A 332 5.25 -8.23 -20.03
C SER A 332 6.13 -7.03 -19.70
N GLN A 333 6.80 -6.46 -20.70
CA GLN A 333 7.50 -5.19 -20.54
C GLN A 333 6.58 -4.05 -20.98
N PRO A 334 6.30 -3.05 -20.12
CA PRO A 334 5.49 -1.89 -20.48
C PRO A 334 6.09 -1.15 -21.68
N ILE A 335 5.35 -1.07 -22.77
CA ILE A 335 5.77 -0.47 -24.03
C ILE A 335 5.66 1.05 -23.92
N PRO A 336 6.79 1.79 -24.00
CA PRO A 336 6.81 3.25 -23.81
C PRO A 336 6.65 4.03 -25.12
N SER A 337 6.61 3.39 -26.30
CA SER A 337 6.43 4.08 -27.57
C SER A 337 5.83 3.18 -28.65
N LEU A 338 5.15 3.78 -29.63
CA LEU A 338 4.47 3.05 -30.73
C LEU A 338 5.45 2.32 -31.68
N GLN A 339 6.72 2.75 -31.67
CA GLN A 339 7.78 2.23 -32.51
C GLN A 339 8.49 1.02 -31.86
N CYS A 340 8.48 0.94 -30.53
CA CYS A 340 9.17 -0.10 -29.76
C CYS A 340 8.26 -1.32 -29.53
N LEU A 341 7.95 -2.05 -30.60
CA LEU A 341 7.25 -3.32 -30.51
C LEU A 341 8.17 -4.47 -30.89
N SER A 342 8.58 -5.20 -29.87
CA SER A 342 9.28 -6.47 -30.03
C SER A 342 8.42 -7.59 -29.46
N ARG A 343 8.61 -8.81 -29.98
CA ARG A 343 7.93 -10.01 -29.45
C ARG A 343 8.29 -10.30 -27.99
N ALA A 344 9.43 -9.80 -27.51
CA ALA A 344 9.85 -9.93 -26.12
C ALA A 344 9.08 -9.03 -25.14
N CYS A 345 8.33 -8.03 -25.65
CA CYS A 345 7.52 -7.16 -24.81
C CYS A 345 6.20 -7.82 -24.37
N TYR A 346 5.75 -8.84 -25.10
CA TYR A 346 4.48 -9.50 -24.83
C TYR A 346 4.60 -10.41 -23.61
N GLY A 347 3.62 -10.28 -22.70
CA GLY A 347 3.44 -11.19 -21.57
C GLY A 347 2.53 -12.36 -21.92
N ASN A 348 2.54 -13.36 -21.06
CA ASN A 348 1.67 -14.52 -21.16
C ASN A 348 0.66 -14.54 -20.01
N LEU A 349 -0.57 -14.94 -20.30
CA LEU A 349 -1.64 -15.11 -19.34
C LEU A 349 -2.32 -16.46 -19.57
N LYS A 350 -2.65 -17.17 -18.50
CA LYS A 350 -3.25 -18.50 -18.59
C LYS A 350 -4.67 -18.45 -19.12
N ASP A 351 -5.51 -17.64 -18.49
CA ASP A 351 -6.92 -17.54 -18.82
C ASP A 351 -7.50 -16.15 -18.48
N LEU A 352 -8.65 -15.86 -19.09
CA LEU A 352 -9.38 -14.61 -18.95
C LEU A 352 -10.86 -14.91 -18.67
N GLN A 353 -11.32 -14.55 -17.48
CA GLN A 353 -12.70 -14.79 -17.05
C GLN A 353 -13.42 -13.48 -16.74
N ILE A 354 -14.74 -13.48 -16.87
CA ILE A 354 -15.58 -12.35 -16.49
C ILE A 354 -16.31 -12.73 -15.23
N GLU A 355 -16.07 -11.96 -14.18
CA GLU A 355 -16.74 -12.11 -12.91
C GLU A 355 -17.82 -11.05 -12.76
N TYR A 356 -19.04 -11.51 -12.50
CA TYR A 356 -20.18 -10.65 -12.24
C TYR A 356 -20.38 -10.55 -10.74
N PHE A 357 -20.27 -9.33 -10.22
CA PHE A 357 -20.51 -9.09 -8.80
C PHE A 357 -21.51 -7.96 -8.62
N ALA A 358 -22.71 -8.31 -8.17
CA ALA A 358 -23.86 -7.42 -8.11
C ALA A 358 -24.18 -6.78 -9.47
N SER A 359 -24.01 -5.47 -9.62
CA SER A 359 -24.22 -4.72 -10.87
C SER A 359 -22.93 -4.43 -11.63
N LYS A 360 -21.77 -4.76 -11.05
CA LYS A 360 -20.45 -4.47 -11.62
C LYS A 360 -19.87 -5.69 -12.31
N ARG A 361 -19.12 -5.44 -13.38
CA ARG A 361 -18.41 -6.44 -14.16
C ARG A 361 -16.91 -6.29 -13.92
N PHE A 362 -16.27 -7.40 -13.57
CA PHE A 362 -14.84 -7.48 -13.37
C PHE A 362 -14.24 -8.42 -14.40
N LEU A 363 -13.11 -8.01 -14.95
CA LEU A 363 -12.28 -8.89 -15.76
C LEU A 363 -11.23 -9.51 -14.85
N HIS A 364 -11.27 -10.84 -14.75
CA HIS A 364 -10.34 -11.64 -13.98
C HIS A 364 -9.23 -12.18 -14.88
N LEU A 365 -8.02 -11.67 -14.65
CA LEU A 365 -6.79 -12.11 -15.29
C LEU A 365 -6.16 -13.21 -14.46
N ILE A 366 -6.11 -14.43 -14.99
CA ILE A 366 -5.58 -15.61 -14.30
C ILE A 366 -4.15 -15.87 -14.79
N PRO A 367 -3.11 -15.73 -13.94
CA PRO A 367 -1.75 -16.07 -14.30
C PRO A 367 -1.47 -17.58 -14.22
N ASP A 368 -0.30 -17.97 -14.73
CA ASP A 368 0.26 -19.30 -14.50
C ASP A 368 0.74 -19.49 -13.06
N ASP A 369 1.38 -18.46 -12.49
CA ASP A 369 1.86 -18.40 -11.09
C ASP A 369 1.14 -17.27 -10.34
N PRO A 370 0.42 -17.54 -9.22
CA PRO A 370 -0.39 -16.55 -8.51
C PRO A 370 0.41 -15.58 -7.63
N ALA A 371 1.62 -15.19 -8.02
CA ALA A 371 2.44 -14.22 -7.30
C ALA A 371 1.69 -12.90 -7.03
N VAL A 372 0.74 -12.52 -7.89
CA VAL A 372 -0.16 -11.38 -7.65
C VAL A 372 -1.56 -11.90 -7.39
N CYS A 373 -2.23 -11.37 -6.36
CA CYS A 373 -3.62 -11.69 -6.06
C CYS A 373 -4.49 -10.44 -5.88
N SER A 374 -5.80 -10.61 -6.02
CA SER A 374 -6.78 -9.53 -5.81
C SER A 374 -7.74 -9.93 -4.71
N LEU A 375 -7.77 -9.13 -3.64
CA LEU A 375 -8.75 -9.23 -2.57
C LEU A 375 -9.89 -8.24 -2.84
N MET A 376 -11.06 -8.79 -3.16
CA MET A 376 -12.29 -8.02 -3.25
C MET A 376 -12.82 -7.80 -1.84
N LEU A 377 -12.70 -6.56 -1.34
CA LEU A 377 -13.17 -6.17 -0.02
C LEU A 377 -14.54 -5.51 -0.11
N CYS A 378 -15.52 -6.12 0.55
CA CYS A 378 -16.87 -5.63 0.67
C CYS A 378 -17.07 -4.89 2.00
N SER A 379 -17.73 -3.74 1.97
CA SER A 379 -18.20 -3.05 3.18
C SER A 379 -19.44 -2.21 2.87
N ARG A 380 -20.32 -2.08 3.85
CA ARG A 380 -21.55 -1.27 3.74
C ARG A 380 -21.26 0.23 3.84
N ASN A 381 -20.24 0.61 4.60
CA ASN A 381 -19.86 2.00 4.83
C ASN A 381 -18.56 2.30 4.10
N GLU A 382 -18.51 3.39 3.33
CA GLU A 382 -17.30 3.82 2.62
C GLU A 382 -16.15 4.15 3.57
N THR A 383 -16.44 4.84 4.68
CA THR A 383 -15.44 5.16 5.71
C THR A 383 -14.86 3.91 6.37
N ALA A 384 -15.71 2.91 6.64
CA ALA A 384 -15.25 1.63 7.17
C ALA A 384 -14.43 0.86 6.13
N TRP A 385 -14.75 0.99 4.84
CA TRP A 385 -14.00 0.38 3.75
C TRP A 385 -12.59 0.98 3.62
N ASP A 386 -12.49 2.31 3.61
CA ASP A 386 -11.21 3.03 3.53
C ASP A 386 -10.29 2.61 4.68
N GLU A 387 -10.84 2.51 5.89
CA GLU A 387 -10.09 2.02 7.03
C GLU A 387 -9.73 0.53 6.88
N LEU A 388 -10.70 -0.33 6.54
CA LEU A 388 -10.50 -1.77 6.41
C LEU A 388 -9.39 -2.08 5.40
N LYS A 389 -9.34 -1.38 4.27
CA LYS A 389 -8.27 -1.49 3.29
C LYS A 389 -6.89 -1.25 3.92
N LEU A 390 -6.73 -0.16 4.66
CA LEU A 390 -5.46 0.17 5.31
C LEU A 390 -5.08 -0.87 6.37
N VAL A 391 -6.05 -1.40 7.11
CA VAL A 391 -5.83 -2.44 8.13
C VAL A 391 -5.43 -3.76 7.49
N CYS A 392 -6.06 -4.16 6.40
CA CYS A 392 -5.67 -5.36 5.66
C CYS A 392 -4.25 -5.24 5.09
N GLN A 393 -3.89 -4.07 4.54
CA GLN A 393 -2.53 -3.79 4.07
C GLN A 393 -1.50 -3.88 5.21
N ALA A 394 -1.83 -3.35 6.38
CA ALA A 394 -0.98 -3.46 7.57
C ALA A 394 -0.82 -4.93 8.00
N ALA A 395 -1.91 -5.70 8.05
CA ALA A 395 -1.90 -7.10 8.43
C ALA A 395 -1.08 -7.97 7.45
N GLU A 396 -1.25 -7.74 6.15
CA GLU A 396 -0.44 -8.39 5.11
C GLU A 396 1.04 -8.06 5.29
N HIS A 397 1.39 -6.79 5.47
CA HIS A 397 2.78 -6.40 5.68
C HIS A 397 3.39 -6.98 6.97
N VAL A 398 2.61 -7.10 8.04
CA VAL A 398 3.03 -7.78 9.28
C VAL A 398 3.35 -9.27 9.00
N LEU A 399 2.53 -9.97 8.20
CA LEU A 399 2.85 -11.35 7.77
C LEU A 399 4.11 -11.42 6.89
N GLN A 400 4.35 -10.42 6.05
CA GLN A 400 5.58 -10.34 5.25
C GLN A 400 6.82 -10.14 6.12
N LEU A 401 6.69 -9.40 7.23
CA LEU A 401 7.77 -9.22 8.20
C LEU A 401 8.05 -10.51 8.99
N THR A 402 7.03 -11.29 9.34
CA THR A 402 7.24 -12.55 10.06
C THR A 402 7.99 -13.59 9.23
N VAL A 403 7.90 -13.55 7.89
CA VAL A 403 8.72 -14.40 7.01
C VAL A 403 10.21 -14.04 7.10
N LYS A 404 10.54 -12.76 7.31
CA LYS A 404 11.93 -12.31 7.46
C LYS A 404 12.46 -12.67 8.84
N ASP A 405 11.68 -12.38 9.88
CA ASP A 405 12.01 -12.67 11.28
C ASP A 405 10.90 -13.53 11.91
N PRO A 406 11.10 -14.86 12.05
CA PRO A 406 10.05 -15.82 12.45
C PRO A 406 9.79 -15.83 13.97
N TRP A 407 9.60 -14.64 14.53
CA TRP A 407 9.41 -14.43 15.95
C TRP A 407 8.31 -13.40 16.18
N VAL A 408 7.39 -13.72 17.09
CA VAL A 408 6.33 -12.82 17.52
C VAL A 408 6.44 -12.54 19.00
N LEU A 409 5.94 -11.39 19.42
CA LEU A 409 5.95 -10.93 20.80
C LEU A 409 4.53 -10.91 21.37
N LEU A 410 4.41 -11.08 22.68
CA LEU A 410 3.13 -10.94 23.39
C LEU A 410 2.60 -9.51 23.29
N GLY A 411 1.45 -9.35 22.63
CA GLY A 411 0.80 -8.05 22.44
C GLY A 411 0.07 -7.51 23.68
N GLY A 412 -0.75 -6.48 23.47
CA GLY A 412 -1.66 -5.97 24.51
C GLY A 412 -0.99 -5.26 25.69
N GLY A 413 0.24 -4.77 25.54
CA GLY A 413 1.00 -4.12 26.61
C GLY A 413 1.85 -5.09 27.45
N CYS A 414 1.78 -6.40 27.18
CA CYS A 414 2.54 -7.42 27.92
C CYS A 414 4.04 -7.23 27.74
N THR A 415 4.50 -7.08 26.48
CA THR A 415 5.93 -6.88 26.19
C THR A 415 6.47 -5.61 26.82
N GLU A 416 5.73 -4.51 26.74
CA GLU A 416 6.12 -3.21 27.30
C GLU A 416 6.20 -3.26 28.82
N THR A 417 5.21 -3.89 29.47
CA THR A 417 5.18 -4.05 30.94
C THR A 417 6.34 -4.94 31.39
N HIS A 418 6.56 -6.05 30.69
CA HIS A 418 7.65 -6.98 30.97
C HIS A 418 9.03 -6.32 30.84
N LEU A 419 9.26 -5.60 29.74
CA LEU A 419 10.49 -4.82 29.54
C LEU A 419 10.70 -3.78 30.64
N SER A 420 9.64 -3.07 31.03
CA SER A 420 9.74 -2.08 32.12
C SER A 420 10.18 -2.71 33.45
N SER A 421 9.68 -3.91 33.75
CA SER A 421 10.05 -4.67 34.94
C SER A 421 11.49 -5.17 34.88
N TYR A 422 11.90 -5.71 33.73
CA TYR A 422 13.27 -6.15 33.47
C TYR A 422 14.29 -5.01 33.65
N ILE A 423 14.03 -3.83 33.07
CA ILE A 423 14.92 -2.68 33.21
C ILE A 423 15.02 -2.23 34.67
N ARG A 424 13.90 -2.17 35.40
CA ARG A 424 13.88 -1.82 36.82
C ARG A 424 14.72 -2.80 37.65
N HIS A 425 14.54 -4.10 37.41
CA HIS A 425 15.31 -5.14 38.08
C HIS A 425 16.81 -5.01 37.78
N LYS A 426 17.18 -4.82 36.51
CA LYS A 426 18.59 -4.63 36.11
C LYS A 426 19.19 -3.38 36.76
N ALA A 427 18.43 -2.29 36.84
CA ALA A 427 18.87 -1.07 37.51
C ALA A 427 19.11 -1.28 39.02
N THR A 428 18.23 -2.02 39.71
CA THR A 428 18.43 -2.37 41.13
C THR A 428 19.60 -3.33 41.36
N CYS A 429 19.85 -4.28 40.45
CA CYS A 429 21.00 -5.18 40.56
C CYS A 429 22.35 -4.49 40.32
N ILE A 430 22.37 -3.39 39.57
CA ILE A 430 23.58 -2.58 39.35
C ILE A 430 23.86 -1.67 40.56
N PHE A 431 22.82 -1.26 41.30
CA PHE A 431 22.94 -0.48 42.53
C PHE A 431 22.38 -1.24 43.76
N PRO A 432 23.01 -2.34 44.20
CA PRO A 432 22.52 -3.08 45.38
C PRO A 432 22.86 -2.39 46.71
N LEU A 433 23.56 -1.25 46.72
CA LEU A 433 24.02 -0.56 47.92
C LEU A 433 23.97 0.96 47.74
N PHE A 434 22.88 1.57 48.23
CA PHE A 434 22.88 2.86 48.91
C PHE A 434 21.79 2.87 49.97
#